data_AF-A0A7V8EVC2-F1
#
_entry.id   AF-A0A7V8EVC2-F1
#
_cell.length_a   1.000
_cell.length_b   1.000
_cell.length_c   1.000
_cell.angle_alpha   90.00
_cell.angle_beta   90.00
_cell.angle_gamma   90.00
#
_symmetry.space_group_name_H-M   'P 1'
#
loop_
_entity.id
_entity.type
_entity.pdbx_description
1 polymer ?
#
loop_
_entity_poly.entity_id
_entity_poly.type
_entity_poly.pdbx_seq_one_letter_code
_entity_poly.pdbx_strand_id
1 'polypeptide(L)'
;MADEINPQDDQALADEWAAALEETGDAGQADIDALLAADAGGASNPGRLQMEEFGSVPKNHDPVTLDGPNLDVILDIPVSISMEVGSTDINIRNLLQLNQGSVIELDRLAGEPLDVLVNGTLIAHGEVVVVNEKFGIRLTDVISPSERIKKLR
;
A
#
# COMPACT_ATOMS: atom_id res chain seq x y z
N MET A 1 19.79 -34.72 -24.97
CA MET A 1 20.95 -34.94 -24.08
C MET A 1 20.37 -35.49 -22.79
N ALA A 2 20.74 -36.71 -22.44
CA ALA A 2 20.27 -37.37 -21.22
C ALA A 2 21.18 -36.94 -20.06
N ASP A 3 20.59 -36.50 -18.95
CA ASP A 3 21.30 -36.29 -17.69
C ASP A 3 21.53 -37.66 -17.04
N GLU A 4 22.78 -38.11 -17.03
CA GLU A 4 23.25 -39.26 -16.26
C GLU A 4 23.28 -38.87 -14.77
N ILE A 5 22.44 -39.49 -13.95
CA ILE A 5 22.48 -39.34 -12.49
C ILE A 5 23.64 -40.16 -11.96
N ASN A 6 24.63 -39.49 -11.35
CA ASN A 6 25.82 -40.11 -10.76
C ASN A 6 25.52 -40.58 -9.33
N PRO A 7 25.46 -41.90 -9.05
CA PRO A 7 25.10 -42.44 -7.74
C PRO A 7 26.17 -42.28 -6.65
N GLN A 8 27.31 -41.64 -6.96
CA GLN A 8 28.40 -41.42 -6.01
C GLN A 8 28.22 -40.16 -5.15
N ASP A 9 27.41 -39.20 -5.61
CA ASP A 9 27.21 -37.91 -4.91
C ASP A 9 26.23 -38.03 -3.73
N ASP A 10 25.23 -38.93 -3.83
CA ASP A 10 24.28 -39.21 -2.74
C ASP A 10 24.95 -39.93 -1.56
N GLN A 11 25.95 -40.76 -1.83
CA GLN A 11 26.68 -41.50 -0.80
C GLN A 11 27.57 -40.55 0.04
N ALA A 12 28.20 -39.57 -0.61
CA ALA A 12 29.05 -38.57 0.06
C ALA A 12 28.23 -37.63 0.97
N LEU A 13 27.03 -37.23 0.53
CA LEU A 13 26.10 -36.45 1.34
C LEU A 13 25.58 -37.23 2.56
N ALA A 14 25.34 -38.54 2.40
CA ALA A 14 24.92 -39.40 3.50
C ALA A 14 26.02 -39.57 4.56
N ASP A 15 27.28 -39.71 4.15
CA ASP A 15 28.43 -39.82 5.05
C ASP A 15 28.70 -38.50 5.80
N GLU A 16 28.52 -37.35 5.14
CA GLU A 16 28.64 -36.02 5.76
C GLU A 16 27.54 -35.77 6.81
N TRP A 17 26.31 -36.23 6.53
CA TRP A 17 25.20 -36.16 7.49
C TRP A 17 25.38 -37.10 8.69
N ALA A 18 25.96 -38.29 8.48
CA ALA A 18 26.24 -39.24 9.54
C ALA A 18 27.30 -38.73 10.52
N ALA A 19 28.39 -38.11 10.01
CA ALA A 19 29.46 -37.56 10.83
C ALA A 19 28.97 -36.41 11.75
N ALA A 20 28.06 -35.56 11.27
CA ALA A 20 27.50 -34.46 12.05
C ALA A 20 26.58 -34.93 13.21
N LEU A 21 25.91 -36.07 13.04
CA LEU A 21 25.09 -36.68 14.09
C LEU A 21 25.96 -37.38 15.15
N GLU A 22 27.10 -37.94 14.74
CA GLU A 22 28.04 -38.61 15.65
C GLU A 22 28.78 -37.60 16.56
N GLU A 23 29.01 -36.37 16.09
CA GLU A 23 29.62 -35.29 16.89
C GLU A 23 28.69 -34.70 17.97
N THR A 24 27.38 -34.91 17.86
CA THR A 24 26.39 -34.43 18.86
C THR A 24 26.03 -35.47 19.94
N GLY A 25 26.67 -36.64 19.93
CA GLY A 25 26.33 -37.80 20.74
C GLY A 25 26.97 -37.90 22.14
N ASP A 26 27.09 -36.81 22.91
CA ASP A 26 27.60 -36.91 24.32
C ASP A 26 26.92 -36.00 25.37
N ALA A 27 25.78 -35.37 25.10
CA ALA A 27 25.03 -34.67 26.16
C ALA A 27 24.06 -35.65 26.85
N GLY A 28 24.58 -36.36 27.85
CA GLY A 28 23.96 -37.47 28.56
C GLY A 28 22.57 -37.20 29.15
N GLN A 29 21.70 -38.19 28.97
CA GLN A 29 20.33 -38.34 29.48
C GLN A 29 20.16 -38.26 31.02
N ALA A 30 21.22 -37.94 31.77
CA ALA A 30 21.24 -37.90 33.24
C ALA A 30 20.69 -36.60 33.82
N ASP A 31 20.69 -35.50 33.06
CA ASP A 31 20.24 -34.20 33.54
C ASP A 31 18.70 -34.08 33.61
N ILE A 32 18.00 -34.90 32.83
CA ILE A 32 16.54 -34.84 32.68
C ILE A 32 15.83 -35.50 33.87
N ASP A 33 16.38 -36.59 34.39
CA ASP A 33 15.83 -37.33 35.54
C ASP A 33 16.04 -36.59 36.88
N ALA A 34 17.12 -35.81 37.00
CA ALA A 34 17.39 -35.00 38.20
C ALA A 34 16.46 -33.78 38.33
N LEU A 35 16.01 -33.22 37.20
CA LEU A 35 15.11 -32.06 37.18
C LEU A 35 13.65 -32.42 37.50
N LEU A 36 13.21 -33.64 37.17
CA LEU A 36 11.85 -34.13 37.42
C LEU A 36 11.61 -34.53 38.89
N ALA A 37 12.66 -34.85 39.65
CA ALA A 37 12.54 -35.20 41.07
C ALA A 37 12.44 -33.97 42.01
N ALA A 38 12.72 -32.76 41.53
CA ALA A 38 12.81 -31.55 42.35
C ALA A 38 11.51 -30.73 42.47
N ASP A 39 10.44 -31.07 41.73
CA ASP A 39 9.18 -30.31 41.75
C ASP A 39 8.20 -30.73 42.87
N ALA A 40 8.49 -31.82 43.59
CA ALA A 40 7.66 -32.28 44.70
C ALA A 40 8.14 -31.72 46.05
N GLY A 41 7.92 -30.42 46.30
CA GLY A 41 7.74 -29.92 47.67
C GLY A 41 8.45 -28.61 48.04
N GLY A 42 7.67 -27.52 48.04
CA GLY A 42 7.54 -26.68 49.24
C GLY A 42 8.58 -25.58 49.52
N ALA A 43 8.10 -24.35 49.32
CA ALA A 43 8.31 -23.16 50.15
C ALA A 43 9.60 -22.31 50.02
N SER A 44 9.32 -21.07 49.58
CA SER A 44 9.89 -19.78 50.00
C SER A 44 11.39 -19.49 49.76
N ASN A 45 11.65 -18.47 48.93
CA ASN A 45 12.82 -17.62 49.11
C ASN A 45 12.46 -16.13 48.87
N PRO A 46 12.79 -15.21 49.80
CA PRO A 46 12.64 -13.77 49.64
C PRO A 46 13.83 -13.20 48.85
N GLY A 47 13.60 -12.13 48.09
CA GLY A 47 14.68 -11.39 47.43
C GLY A 47 14.66 -11.46 45.90
N ARG A 48 13.56 -11.00 45.28
CA ARG A 48 13.59 -10.59 43.87
C ARG A 48 14.13 -9.17 43.81
N LEU A 49 15.39 -9.00 43.38
CA LEU A 49 15.89 -7.72 42.89
C LEU A 49 15.23 -7.44 41.53
N GLN A 50 14.60 -6.28 41.39
CA GLN A 50 14.01 -5.79 40.15
C GLN A 50 15.13 -5.40 39.17
N MET A 51 15.23 -6.14 38.08
CA MET A 51 16.05 -5.76 36.93
C MET A 51 15.16 -4.95 35.97
N GLU A 52 15.62 -3.77 35.58
CA GLU A 52 14.93 -2.85 34.68
C GLU A 52 14.74 -3.49 33.30
N GLU A 53 13.47 -3.53 32.87
CA GLU A 53 13.01 -4.06 31.60
C GLU A 53 13.46 -3.13 30.46
N PHE A 54 14.57 -3.48 29.81
CA PHE A 54 14.96 -2.87 28.54
C PHE A 54 13.96 -3.28 27.46
N GLY A 55 13.04 -2.37 27.15
CA GLY A 55 12.41 -2.15 25.85
C GLY A 55 12.04 -3.41 25.06
N SER A 56 10.88 -3.97 25.40
CA SER A 56 10.14 -4.88 24.53
C SER A 56 9.93 -4.23 23.16
N VAL A 57 10.59 -4.76 22.13
CA VAL A 57 10.28 -4.42 20.73
C VAL A 57 8.91 -5.02 20.42
N PRO A 58 7.89 -4.23 20.04
CA PRO A 58 6.58 -4.78 19.77
C PRO A 58 6.66 -5.61 18.49
N LYS A 59 6.42 -6.91 18.63
CA LYS A 59 6.32 -7.86 17.52
C LYS A 59 4.86 -7.87 17.04
N ASN A 60 4.44 -6.82 16.33
CA ASN A 60 3.21 -6.88 15.56
C ASN A 60 3.50 -7.61 14.25
N HIS A 61 3.14 -8.89 14.19
CA HIS A 61 2.99 -9.61 12.94
C HIS A 61 1.50 -9.77 12.65
N ASP A 62 0.85 -8.67 12.31
CA ASP A 62 -0.44 -8.73 11.64
C ASP A 62 -0.19 -9.23 10.21
N PRO A 63 -0.95 -10.21 9.70
CA PRO A 63 -0.86 -10.60 8.31
C PRO A 63 -1.21 -9.39 7.45
N VAL A 64 -0.29 -9.00 6.55
CA VAL A 64 -0.56 -7.97 5.55
C VAL A 64 -1.63 -8.54 4.60
N THR A 65 -2.89 -8.25 4.92
CA THR A 65 -3.98 -8.31 3.95
C THR A 65 -3.76 -7.18 2.92
N LEU A 66 -4.49 -7.18 1.81
CA LEU A 66 -4.49 -6.06 0.86
C LEU A 66 -5.01 -4.73 1.46
N ASP A 67 -5.23 -4.68 2.78
CA ASP A 67 -5.43 -3.48 3.58
C ASP A 67 -4.07 -2.88 3.96
N GLY A 68 -3.39 -2.31 2.96
CA GLY A 68 -2.18 -1.51 3.14
C GLY A 68 -2.44 -0.19 3.87
N PRO A 69 -1.37 0.53 4.25
CA PRO A 69 -1.34 1.47 5.37
C PRO A 69 -2.30 2.65 5.17
N ASN A 70 -3.12 2.89 6.19
CA ASN A 70 -3.74 4.19 6.48
C ASN A 70 -4.45 4.83 5.27
N LEU A 71 -5.48 4.16 4.73
CA LEU A 71 -6.34 4.74 3.69
C LEU A 71 -6.86 6.12 4.11
N ASP A 72 -7.13 6.32 5.41
CA ASP A 72 -7.49 7.60 6.02
C ASP A 72 -6.50 8.73 5.69
N VAL A 73 -5.20 8.45 5.65
CA VAL A 73 -4.17 9.46 5.31
C VAL A 73 -4.21 9.82 3.81
N ILE A 74 -4.60 8.89 2.94
CA ILE A 74 -4.71 9.13 1.49
C ILE A 74 -6.01 9.89 1.16
N LEU A 75 -7.06 9.69 1.95
CA LEU A 75 -8.35 10.38 1.78
C LEU A 75 -8.25 11.90 2.00
N ASP A 76 -7.30 12.36 2.82
CA ASP A 76 -7.09 13.76 3.15
C ASP A 76 -6.22 14.54 2.15
N ILE A 77 -5.78 13.89 1.06
CA ILE A 77 -4.95 14.55 0.06
C ILE A 77 -5.80 15.59 -0.70
N PRO A 78 -5.42 16.89 -0.68
CA PRO A 78 -6.15 17.91 -1.41
C PRO A 78 -6.01 17.69 -2.92
N VAL A 79 -7.13 17.75 -3.64
CA VAL A 79 -7.17 17.64 -5.11
C VAL A 79 -7.75 18.90 -5.72
N SER A 80 -7.26 19.29 -6.89
CA SER A 80 -7.81 20.41 -7.66
C SER A 80 -8.92 19.92 -8.57
N ILE A 81 -10.11 20.50 -8.39
CA ILE A 81 -11.27 20.27 -9.25
C ILE A 81 -11.43 21.49 -10.15
N SER A 82 -11.49 21.27 -11.45
CA SER A 82 -11.77 22.28 -12.46
C SER A 82 -13.03 21.90 -13.25
N MET A 83 -13.72 22.91 -13.75
CA MET A 83 -14.78 22.75 -14.72
C MET A 83 -14.39 23.47 -16.00
N GLU A 84 -14.45 22.78 -17.12
CA GLU A 84 -14.06 23.32 -18.42
C GLU A 84 -15.31 23.64 -19.25
N VAL A 85 -15.35 24.86 -19.79
CA VAL A 85 -16.39 25.27 -20.73
C VAL A 85 -16.23 24.55 -22.07
N GLY A 86 -14.99 24.30 -22.49
CA GLY A 86 -14.62 23.62 -23.71
C GLY A 86 -13.13 23.80 -24.00
N SER A 87 -12.63 23.06 -25.00
CA SER A 87 -11.24 23.08 -25.41
C SER A 87 -11.11 23.41 -26.90
N THR A 88 -9.94 23.84 -27.36
CA THR A 88 -9.67 23.87 -28.81
C THR A 88 -8.17 23.87 -29.04
N ASP A 89 -7.75 23.23 -30.12
CA ASP A 89 -6.39 23.30 -30.60
C ASP A 89 -6.24 24.48 -31.57
N ILE A 90 -5.21 25.30 -31.35
CA ILE A 90 -4.84 26.37 -32.27
C ILE A 90 -3.35 26.31 -32.59
N ASN A 91 -2.99 26.66 -33.84
CA ASN A 91 -1.60 26.76 -34.23
C ASN A 91 -0.88 27.84 -33.42
N ILE A 92 0.40 27.62 -33.11
CA ILE A 92 1.26 28.57 -32.39
C ILE A 92 1.26 29.95 -33.05
N ARG A 93 1.18 30.01 -34.39
CA ARG A 93 1.05 31.27 -35.14
C ARG A 93 -0.19 32.07 -34.73
N ASN A 94 -1.34 31.41 -34.60
CA ASN A 94 -2.60 32.06 -34.25
C ASN A 94 -2.59 32.46 -32.77
N LEU A 95 -2.01 31.63 -31.89
CA LEU A 95 -1.84 31.94 -30.47
C LEU A 95 -1.04 33.23 -30.25
N LEU A 96 0.06 33.43 -31.00
CA LEU A 96 0.87 34.65 -30.92
C LEU A 96 0.17 35.90 -31.48
N GLN A 97 -0.91 35.75 -32.24
CA GLN A 97 -1.70 36.86 -32.80
C GLN A 97 -2.86 37.27 -31.89
N LEU A 98 -3.13 36.53 -30.82
CA LEU A 98 -4.21 36.84 -29.88
C LEU A 98 -3.93 38.15 -29.16
N ASN A 99 -4.92 39.04 -29.20
CA ASN A 99 -4.93 40.33 -28.52
C ASN A 99 -6.20 40.49 -27.70
N GLN A 100 -6.25 41.51 -26.84
CA GLN A 100 -7.46 41.86 -26.11
C GLN A 100 -8.65 42.01 -27.07
N GLY A 101 -9.75 41.29 -26.78
CA GLY A 101 -10.94 41.27 -27.63
C GLY A 101 -10.95 40.16 -28.70
N SER A 102 -9.91 39.34 -28.80
CA SER A 102 -9.96 38.14 -29.65
C SER A 102 -10.96 37.13 -29.09
N VAL A 103 -11.79 36.58 -29.96
CA VAL A 103 -12.76 35.53 -29.63
C VAL A 103 -12.27 34.21 -30.21
N ILE A 104 -12.26 33.15 -29.39
CA ILE A 104 -11.84 31.81 -29.77
C ILE A 104 -13.07 30.91 -29.67
N GLU A 105 -13.38 30.21 -30.75
CA GLU A 105 -14.42 29.19 -30.77
C GLU A 105 -13.90 27.91 -30.12
N LEU A 106 -14.72 27.29 -29.27
CA LEU A 106 -14.40 26.04 -28.58
C LEU A 106 -15.08 24.87 -29.31
N ASP A 107 -14.58 23.66 -29.06
CA ASP A 107 -15.10 22.41 -29.62
C ASP A 107 -16.52 22.04 -29.14
N ARG A 108 -16.93 22.56 -27.99
CA ARG A 108 -18.19 22.19 -27.33
C ARG A 108 -19.40 22.99 -27.82
N LEU A 109 -20.53 22.31 -28.01
CA LEU A 109 -21.80 22.93 -28.35
C LEU A 109 -22.45 23.59 -27.13
N ALA A 110 -23.11 24.73 -27.37
CA ALA A 110 -23.85 25.42 -26.32
C ALA A 110 -25.03 24.58 -25.82
N GLY A 111 -25.13 24.43 -24.49
CA GLY A 111 -26.23 23.73 -23.82
C GLY A 111 -25.92 22.28 -23.42
N GLU A 112 -24.76 21.74 -23.81
CA GLU A 112 -24.27 20.47 -23.27
C GLU A 112 -23.75 20.67 -21.83
N PRO A 113 -23.88 19.65 -20.95
CA PRO A 113 -23.28 19.71 -19.62
C PRO A 113 -21.76 19.88 -19.75
N LEU A 114 -21.15 20.60 -18.82
CA LEU A 114 -19.72 20.89 -18.80
C LEU A 114 -18.94 19.75 -18.14
N ASP A 115 -17.70 19.59 -18.58
CA ASP A 115 -16.81 18.59 -18.03
C ASP A 115 -16.23 19.04 -16.70
N VAL A 116 -16.22 18.13 -15.74
CA VAL A 116 -15.58 18.31 -14.44
C VAL A 116 -14.38 17.40 -14.37
N LEU A 117 -13.21 18.01 -14.20
CA LEU A 117 -11.93 17.34 -14.16
C LEU A 117 -11.33 17.42 -12.76
N VAL A 118 -10.65 16.36 -12.36
CA VAL A 118 -9.80 16.33 -11.16
C VAL A 118 -8.39 16.05 -11.64
N ASN A 119 -7.45 16.97 -11.37
CA ASN A 119 -6.06 16.87 -11.85
C ASN A 119 -5.95 16.57 -13.36
N GLY A 120 -6.85 17.10 -14.18
CA GLY A 120 -6.88 16.88 -15.64
C GLY A 120 -7.59 15.59 -16.10
N THR A 121 -8.18 14.82 -15.17
CA THR A 121 -8.93 13.61 -15.52
C THR A 121 -10.44 13.83 -15.40
N LEU A 122 -11.19 13.51 -16.47
CA LEU A 122 -12.66 13.60 -16.48
C LEU A 122 -13.28 12.62 -15.47
N ILE A 123 -14.00 13.17 -14.51
CA ILE A 123 -14.68 12.42 -13.43
C ILE A 123 -16.20 12.57 -13.45
N ALA A 124 -16.73 13.65 -14.02
CA ALA A 124 -18.15 13.98 -13.97
C ALA A 124 -18.53 14.98 -15.05
N HIS A 125 -19.82 15.09 -15.28
CA HIS A 125 -20.45 16.16 -16.04
C HIS A 125 -21.31 16.99 -15.09
N GLY A 126 -21.47 18.28 -15.37
CA GLY A 126 -22.27 19.16 -14.53
C GLY A 126 -22.65 20.49 -15.18
N GLU A 127 -23.40 21.28 -14.44
CA GLU A 127 -23.83 22.62 -14.83
C GLU A 127 -23.32 23.67 -13.84
N VAL A 128 -23.08 24.88 -14.35
CA VAL A 128 -22.72 26.03 -13.51
C VAL A 128 -23.98 26.57 -12.86
N VAL A 129 -23.95 26.65 -11.54
CA VAL A 129 -25.03 27.25 -10.74
C VAL A 129 -24.49 28.43 -9.95
N VAL A 130 -25.36 29.37 -9.60
CA VAL A 130 -24.99 30.47 -8.68
C VAL A 130 -25.65 30.20 -7.34
N VAL A 131 -24.84 30.15 -6.28
CA VAL A 131 -25.29 29.94 -4.91
C VAL A 131 -24.67 31.02 -4.04
N ASN A 132 -25.51 31.83 -3.38
CA ASN A 132 -25.06 32.91 -2.50
C ASN A 132 -24.03 33.85 -3.17
N GLU A 133 -24.35 34.31 -4.38
CA GLU A 133 -23.52 35.18 -5.22
C GLU A 133 -22.15 34.58 -5.62
N LYS A 134 -21.95 33.28 -5.39
CA LYS A 134 -20.76 32.54 -5.79
C LYS A 134 -21.10 31.53 -6.88
N PHE A 135 -20.14 31.26 -7.75
CA PHE A 135 -20.25 30.15 -8.69
C PHE A 135 -20.14 28.82 -7.94
N GLY A 136 -20.97 27.86 -8.34
CA GLY A 136 -20.97 26.50 -7.87
C GLY A 136 -21.15 25.53 -9.04
N ILE A 137 -20.88 24.26 -8.78
CA ILE A 137 -21.00 23.18 -9.76
C ILE A 137 -22.08 22.23 -9.28
N ARG A 138 -23.12 22.02 -10.09
CA ARG A 138 -24.07 20.93 -9.87
C ARG A 138 -23.70 19.77 -10.78
N LEU A 139 -23.36 18.63 -10.17
CA LEU A 139 -23.02 17.42 -10.90
C LEU A 139 -24.31 16.78 -11.45
N THR A 140 -24.33 16.49 -12.74
CA THR A 140 -25.44 15.79 -13.42
C THR A 140 -25.15 14.30 -13.56
N ASP A 141 -23.90 13.94 -13.87
CA ASP A 141 -23.45 12.55 -14.00
C ASP A 141 -22.04 12.41 -13.41
N VAL A 142 -21.78 11.33 -12.68
CA VAL A 142 -20.54 11.15 -11.92
C VAL A 142 -20.11 9.69 -11.96
N ILE A 143 -18.85 9.44 -12.30
CA ILE A 143 -18.29 8.07 -12.32
C ILE A 143 -18.22 7.48 -10.91
N SER A 144 -18.19 6.15 -10.82
CA SER A 144 -18.22 5.46 -9.53
C SER A 144 -16.99 5.79 -8.67
N PRO A 145 -17.11 5.75 -7.33
CA PRO A 145 -15.98 6.04 -6.43
C PRO A 145 -14.74 5.17 -6.71
N SER A 146 -14.93 3.88 -7.01
CA SER A 146 -13.86 2.95 -7.34
C SER A 146 -13.14 3.32 -8.64
N GLU A 147 -13.88 3.81 -9.65
CA GLU A 147 -13.29 4.28 -10.92
C GLU A 147 -12.53 5.59 -10.73
N ARG A 148 -12.99 6.49 -9.87
CA ARG A 148 -12.26 7.74 -9.55
C ARG A 148 -10.87 7.44 -8.99
N ILE A 149 -10.78 6.53 -8.02
CA ILE A 149 -9.49 6.16 -7.41
C ILE A 149 -8.57 5.53 -8.46
N LYS A 150 -9.11 4.69 -9.35
CA LYS A 150 -8.32 4.08 -10.43
C LYS A 150 -7.81 5.09 -11.45
N LYS A 151 -8.60 6.13 -11.75
CA LYS A 151 -8.25 7.22 -12.67
C LYS A 151 -7.30 8.27 -12.09
N LEU A 152 -7.10 8.26 -10.76
CA LEU A 152 -6.21 9.16 -10.03
C LEU A 152 -4.89 8.49 -9.60
N ARG A 153 -4.74 7.18 -9.84
CA ARG A 153 -3.50 6.43 -9.58
C ARG A 153 -2.46 6.61 -10.68
#